data_AF-A0A3N6BL01-F1
#
_entry.id   AF-A0A3N6BL01-F1
#
_cell.length_a   1.000
_cell.length_b   1.000
_cell.length_c   1.000
_cell.angle_alpha   90.00
_cell.angle_beta   90.00
_cell.angle_gamma   90.00
#
_symmetry.space_group_name_H-M   'P 1'
#
loop_
_entity.id
_entity.type
_entity.pdbx_description
1 polymer ?
#
loop_
_entity_poly.entity_id
_entity_poly.type
_entity_poly.pdbx_seq_one_letter_code
_entity_poly.pdbx_strand_id
1 'polypeptide(L)' 'IISDMNEAWGDSETCTSCGKCVQLCPTGALVEKGKSVAEMSKKKGFLPYIMSMREGRR' A
#
# COMPACT_ATOMS: atom_id res chain seq x y z
N ILE A 1 -8.79 -5.97 -6.24
CA ILE A 1 -7.47 -6.62 -6.03
C ILE A 1 -6.65 -6.20 -7.25
N ILE A 2 -5.44 -5.66 -7.07
CA ILE A 2 -4.53 -5.40 -8.21
C ILE A 2 -3.88 -6.75 -8.52
N SER A 3 -4.17 -7.31 -9.70
CA SER A 3 -3.74 -8.66 -10.10
C SER A 3 -2.86 -8.66 -11.36
N ASP A 4 -2.67 -7.50 -11.95
CA ASP A 4 -1.98 -7.17 -13.20
C ASP A 4 -0.56 -6.63 -12.95
N MET A 5 0.14 -7.13 -11.92
CA MET A 5 1.48 -6.66 -11.51
C MET A 5 2.64 -7.16 -12.38
N ASN A 6 2.41 -7.52 -13.65
CA ASN A 6 3.48 -7.89 -14.59
C ASN A 6 4.02 -6.69 -15.39
N GLU A 7 3.69 -5.48 -14.95
CA GLU A 7 4.06 -4.21 -15.57
C GLU A 7 4.81 -3.33 -14.57
N ALA A 8 5.31 -2.18 -15.03
CA ALA A 8 5.96 -1.22 -14.16
C ALA A 8 5.01 -0.75 -13.04
N TRP A 9 5.60 -0.51 -11.87
CA TRP A 9 4.83 -0.23 -10.67
C TRP A 9 4.05 1.08 -10.76
N GLY A 10 2.73 0.98 -10.64
CA GLY A 10 1.83 2.14 -10.74
C GLY A 10 1.28 2.39 -12.13
N ASP A 11 1.79 1.71 -13.16
CA ASP A 11 1.33 1.83 -14.55
C ASP A 11 0.17 0.90 -14.89
N SER A 12 -0.13 -0.07 -14.02
CA SER A 12 -1.31 -0.94 -14.11
C SER A 12 -2.60 -0.12 -14.26
N GLU A 13 -3.46 -0.51 -15.20
CA GLU A 13 -4.76 0.15 -15.44
C GLU A 13 -5.68 0.09 -14.22
N THR A 14 -5.54 -0.94 -13.38
CA THR A 14 -6.33 -1.10 -12.15
C THR A 14 -5.73 -0.34 -10.95
N CYS A 15 -4.56 0.27 -11.11
CA CYS A 15 -3.91 1.05 -10.06
C CYS A 15 -4.70 2.34 -9.78
N THR A 16 -5.26 2.46 -8.58
CA THR A 16 -5.96 3.67 -8.14
C THR A 16 -5.05 4.71 -7.48
N SER A 17 -3.73 4.52 -7.52
CA SER A 17 -2.75 5.34 -6.78
C SER A 17 -3.04 5.48 -5.27
N CYS A 18 -3.79 4.54 -4.68
CA CYS A 18 -4.21 4.65 -3.28
C CYS A 18 -3.08 4.45 -2.24
N GLY A 19 -1.89 4.01 -2.67
CA GLY A 19 -0.70 3.89 -1.82
C GLY A 19 -0.72 2.79 -0.76
N LYS A 20 -1.78 1.97 -0.66
CA LYS A 20 -1.91 0.91 0.36
C LYS A 20 -0.79 -0.12 0.28
N CYS A 21 -0.41 -0.52 -0.93
CA CYS A 21 0.70 -1.41 -1.22
C CYS A 21 2.04 -0.87 -0.70
N VAL A 22 2.32 0.41 -0.90
CA VAL A 22 3.52 1.08 -0.37
C VAL A 22 3.49 1.08 1.17
N GLN A 23 2.34 1.34 1.78
CA GLN A 23 2.18 1.35 3.24
C GLN A 23 2.24 -0.06 3.88
N LEU A 24 1.83 -1.09 3.15
CA LEU A 24 1.81 -2.49 3.59
C LEU A 24 3.12 -3.23 3.33
N CYS A 25 3.96 -2.77 2.40
CA CYS A 25 5.19 -3.46 2.01
C CYS A 25 6.14 -3.62 3.22
N PRO A 26 6.33 -4.86 3.72
CA PRO A 26 7.09 -5.10 4.95
C PRO A 26 8.60 -5.02 4.73
N THR A 27 9.07 -5.34 3.53
CA THR A 27 10.49 -5.37 3.16
C THR A 27 11.04 -4.01 2.76
N GLY A 28 10.17 -3.03 2.50
CA GLY A 28 10.58 -1.72 1.99
C GLY A 28 10.95 -1.72 0.50
N ALA A 29 10.64 -2.80 -0.24
CA ALA A 29 10.78 -2.81 -1.71
C ALA A 29 9.95 -1.72 -2.40
N LEU A 30 8.88 -1.27 -1.74
CA LEU A 30 8.03 -0.17 -2.17
C LEU A 30 8.11 0.99 -1.17
N VAL A 31 8.39 2.18 -1.71
CA VAL A 31 8.54 3.43 -0.97
C VAL A 31 7.83 4.57 -1.72
N GLU A 32 7.41 5.62 -1.00
CA GLU A 32 6.87 6.83 -1.62
C GLU A 32 7.92 7.49 -2.53
N LYS A 33 7.51 7.88 -3.74
CA LYS A 33 8.39 8.55 -4.69
C LYS A 33 8.97 9.82 -4.06
N GLY A 34 10.30 9.97 -4.14
CA GLY A 34 11.02 11.08 -3.54
C GLY A 34 11.37 10.89 -2.06
N LYS A 35 11.14 9.71 -1.48
CA LYS A 35 11.61 9.33 -0.15
C LYS A 35 12.46 8.06 -0.24
N SER A 36 13.49 7.99 0.59
CA SER A 36 14.19 6.74 0.87
C SER A 36 13.37 5.85 1.81
N VAL A 37 13.74 4.57 1.86
CA VAL A 37 13.11 3.60 2.76
C VAL A 37 13.19 4.05 4.22
N ALA A 38 14.30 4.71 4.61
CA ALA A 38 14.51 5.19 5.97
C ALA A 38 13.68 6.45 6.29
N GLU A 39 13.45 7.33 5.32
CA GLU A 39 12.66 8.56 5.50
C GLU A 39 11.14 8.30 5.53
N MET A 40 10.70 7.22 4.89
CA MET A 40 9.27 6.92 4.80
C MET A 40 8.74 6.30 6.10
N SER A 41 7.85 7.03 6.78
CA SER A 41 7.08 6.49 7.91
C SER A 41 5.90 5.62 7.44
N LYS A 42 5.81 4.38 7.94
CA LYS A 42 4.70 3.46 7.67
C LYS A 42 3.54 3.75 8.63
N LYS A 43 2.32 3.87 8.10
CA LYS A 43 1.09 4.11 8.88
C LYS A 43 0.55 2.82 9.54
N LYS A 44 1.35 2.18 10.39
CA LYS A 44 1.02 0.89 11.02
C LYS A 44 -0.30 0.93 11.83
N GLY A 45 -0.58 2.05 12.49
CA GLY A 45 -1.82 2.24 13.28
C GLY A 45 -3.11 2.30 12.44
N PHE A 46 -3.01 2.46 11.12
CA PHE A 46 -4.17 2.47 10.22
C PHE A 46 -4.65 1.06 9.86
N LEU A 47 -3.80 0.03 10.01
CA LEU A 47 -4.16 -1.34 9.69
C LEU A 47 -5.23 -1.92 10.64
N PRO A 48 -5.12 -1.78 11.97
CA PRO A 48 -6.19 -2.18 12.89
C PRO A 48 -7.52 -1.48 12.57
N TYR A 49 -7.48 -0.20 12.19
CA TYR A 49 -8.68 0.54 11.80
C TYR A 49 -9.34 0.00 10.53
N ILE A 50 -8.57 -0.35 9.49
CA ILE A 50 -9.14 -1.01 8.30
C ILE A 50 -9.74 -2.37 8.66
N MET A 51 -9.12 -3.13 9.57
CA MET A 51 -9.61 -4.43 10.01
C MET A 51 -10.95 -4.31 10.74
N SER A 52 -11.08 -3.37 11.68
CA SER A 52 -12.34 -3.13 12.40
C SER A 52 -13.49 -2.74 11.46
N MET A 53 -13.20 -1.96 10.42
CA MET A 53 -14.20 -1.58 9.40
C MET A 53 -14.66 -2.75 8.53
N ARG A 54 -13.85 -3.79 8.37
CA ARG A 54 -14.22 -5.01 7.62
C ARG A 54 -15.06 -5.95 8.48
N GLU A 55 -14.75 -6.06 9.77
CA GLU A 55 -15.54 -6.86 10.72
C GLU A 55 -16.95 -6.31 10.90
N GLY A 56 -17.11 -4.99 10.97
CA GLY A 56 -18.44 -4.35 11.05
C GLY A 56 -19.27 -4.40 9.75
N ARG A 57 -18.71 -4.88 8.64
CA ARG A 57 -19.43 -5.10 7.36
C ARG A 57 -19.90 -6.56 7.21
N ARG A 58 -19.58 -7.42 8.16
CA ARG A 58 -19.90 -8.84 8.13
C ARG A 58 -21.24 -9.16 8.75
#